data_AF-A0A7C7WQS4-F1
#
_entry.id   AF-A0A7C7WQS4-F1
#
_cell.length_a   1.000
_cell.length_b   1.000
_cell.length_c   1.000
_cell.angle_alpha   90.00
_cell.angle_beta   90.00
_cell.angle_gamma   90.00
#
_symmetry.space_group_name_H-M   'P 1'
#
loop_
_entity.id
_entity.type
_entity.pdbx_description
1 polymer ?
#
loop_
_entity_poly.entity_id
_entity_poly.type
_entity_poly.pdbx_seq_one_letter_code
_entity_poly.pdbx_strand_id
1 'polypeptide(L)'
;MIEIQTRDRIAVHLDVAGAVDSLLRGNPLPPEIRSRDEAGEIRIEKGKPAFGRNRDPQGIRRTRGVEPQDSRQGRAAPQKAESDASGFTRSSDQKREHEVIRIYPYGVARNRLQQAAKRLGVPIVVEKNAGDAQVVVTLRTYFRKRQRPIVDAENSGVPVYVLRSNTVNQIERFLSGLFNLDVPRAKSDEDALRQTQDAIDAVLQGERWVELSPASSYIRRLQHQMARQADLQSYSHGKDPNRRVRIYRE
;
A
#
# COMPACT_ATOMS: atom_id res chain seq x y z
N MET A 1 -4.76 18.51 -13.29
CA MET A 1 -4.13 17.17 -13.45
C MET A 1 -4.55 16.63 -14.80
N ILE A 2 -3.64 16.04 -15.57
CA ILE A 2 -3.94 15.48 -16.89
C ILE A 2 -3.62 13.98 -16.84
N GLU A 3 -4.59 13.15 -17.19
CA GLU A 3 -4.46 11.70 -17.31
C GLU A 3 -4.57 11.31 -18.78
N ILE A 4 -3.53 10.64 -19.30
CA ILE A 4 -3.50 10.18 -20.69
C ILE A 4 -4.22 8.82 -20.75
N GLN A 5 -5.35 8.76 -21.46
CA GLN A 5 -6.09 7.50 -21.63
C GLN A 5 -5.63 6.75 -22.88
N THR A 6 -5.54 7.45 -24.01
CA THR A 6 -4.97 6.95 -25.27
C THR A 6 -4.21 8.08 -25.97
N ARG A 7 -3.52 7.77 -27.07
CA ARG A 7 -2.73 8.75 -27.84
C ARG A 7 -3.55 10.00 -28.22
N ASP A 8 -4.84 9.81 -28.52
CA ASP A 8 -5.74 10.86 -28.99
C ASP A 8 -6.86 11.18 -27.98
N ARG A 9 -6.74 10.74 -26.72
CA ARG A 9 -7.74 10.97 -25.66
C ARG A 9 -7.10 11.22 -24.31
N ILE A 10 -7.41 12.37 -23.73
CA ILE A 10 -6.92 12.80 -22.41
C ILE A 10 -8.07 13.19 -21.49
N ALA A 11 -7.90 12.94 -20.20
CA ALA A 11 -8.79 13.40 -19.14
C ALA A 11 -8.11 14.56 -18.39
N VAL A 12 -8.80 15.69 -18.31
CA VAL A 12 -8.29 16.94 -17.75
C VAL A 12 -9.12 17.29 -16.52
N HIS A 13 -8.46 17.37 -15.37
CA HIS A 13 -9.00 17.97 -14.16
C HIS A 13 -8.54 19.41 -14.09
N LEU A 14 -9.49 20.34 -14.28
CA LEU A 14 -9.26 21.79 -14.25
C LEU A 14 -8.74 22.25 -12.90
N ASP A 15 -9.36 21.80 -11.81
CA ASP A 15 -8.88 22.04 -10.44
C ASP A 15 -8.07 20.84 -9.94
N VAL A 16 -6.75 21.03 -9.88
CA VAL A 16 -5.81 20.00 -9.44
C VAL A 16 -5.97 19.71 -7.95
N ALA A 17 -6.08 20.75 -7.14
CA ALA A 17 -6.14 20.61 -5.68
C ALA A 17 -7.45 19.95 -5.26
N GLY A 18 -8.58 20.43 -5.80
CA GLY A 18 -9.89 19.84 -5.56
C GLY A 18 -10.00 18.40 -6.07
N ALA A 19 -9.40 18.08 -7.22
CA ALA A 19 -9.40 16.71 -7.74
C ALA A 19 -8.60 15.74 -6.87
N VAL A 20 -7.43 16.16 -6.37
CA VAL A 20 -6.60 15.32 -5.48
C VAL A 20 -7.27 15.15 -4.12
N ASP A 21 -7.75 16.23 -3.50
CA ASP A 21 -8.45 16.17 -2.20
C ASP A 21 -9.72 15.30 -2.29
N SER A 22 -10.53 15.48 -3.34
CA SER A 22 -11.74 14.67 -3.53
C SER A 22 -11.44 13.21 -3.85
N LEU A 23 -10.33 12.93 -4.56
CA LEU A 23 -9.84 11.58 -4.82
C LEU A 23 -9.35 10.91 -3.52
N LEU A 24 -8.62 11.65 -2.66
CA LEU A 24 -8.17 11.17 -1.35
C LEU A 24 -9.36 10.94 -0.39
N ARG A 25 -10.45 11.71 -0.53
CA ARG A 25 -11.72 11.53 0.20
C ARG A 25 -12.65 10.48 -0.40
N GLY A 26 -12.27 9.84 -1.51
CA GLY A 26 -13.04 8.76 -2.14
C GLY A 26 -14.23 9.20 -3.01
N ASN A 27 -14.35 10.49 -3.35
CA ASN A 27 -15.40 11.07 -4.20
C ASN A 27 -14.77 11.81 -5.40
N PRO A 28 -14.29 11.12 -6.44
CA PRO A 28 -13.57 11.75 -7.53
C PRO A 28 -14.47 12.68 -8.34
N LEU A 29 -13.96 13.88 -8.63
CA LEU A 29 -14.63 14.84 -9.48
C LEU A 29 -14.62 14.35 -10.94
N PRO A 30 -15.70 14.57 -11.72
CA PRO A 30 -15.74 14.22 -13.13
C PRO A 30 -14.67 15.00 -13.92
N PRO A 31 -13.77 14.32 -14.65
CA PRO A 31 -12.81 15.00 -15.52
C PRO A 31 -13.46 15.51 -16.80
N GLU A 32 -12.87 16.53 -17.43
CA GLU A 32 -13.14 16.86 -18.83
C GLU A 32 -12.37 15.90 -19.74
N ILE A 33 -13.07 15.15 -20.59
CA ILE A 33 -12.44 14.34 -21.62
C ILE A 33 -12.23 15.20 -22.85
N ARG A 34 -11.00 15.26 -23.34
CA ARG A 34 -10.66 15.89 -24.61
C ARG A 34 -10.16 14.81 -25.55
N SER A 35 -10.79 14.68 -26.71
CA SER A 35 -10.39 13.75 -27.76
C SER A 35 -10.09 14.48 -29.06
N ARG A 36 -9.06 14.02 -29.77
CA ARG A 36 -8.72 14.52 -31.10
C ARG A 36 -9.27 13.58 -32.17
N ASP A 37 -9.94 14.11 -33.18
CA ASP A 37 -10.40 13.33 -34.33
C ASP A 37 -9.35 13.26 -35.46
N GLU A 38 -9.62 12.45 -36.49
CA GLU A 38 -8.70 12.20 -37.62
C GLU A 38 -8.45 13.46 -38.47
N ALA A 39 -9.34 14.45 -38.41
CA ALA A 39 -9.15 15.76 -39.03
C ALA A 39 -8.33 16.73 -38.16
N GLY A 40 -7.98 16.33 -36.93
CA GLY A 40 -7.17 17.11 -36.00
C GLY A 40 -7.97 18.02 -35.06
N GLU A 41 -9.29 18.01 -35.12
CA GLU A 41 -10.20 18.84 -34.32
C GLU A 41 -10.38 18.26 -32.90
N ILE A 42 -10.51 19.14 -31.91
CA ILE A 42 -10.61 18.76 -30.48
C ILE A 42 -12.06 18.80 -30.03
N ARG A 43 -12.57 17.66 -29.56
CA ARG A 43 -13.90 17.54 -28.95
C ARG A 43 -13.78 17.48 -27.42
N ILE A 44 -14.55 18.31 -26.73
CA ILE A 44 -14.55 18.41 -25.27
C ILE A 44 -15.88 17.88 -24.73
N GLU A 45 -15.80 16.87 -23.85
CA GLU A 45 -16.95 16.26 -23.20
C GLU A 45 -16.75 16.18 -21.69
N LYS A 46 -17.82 16.34 -20.90
CA LYS A 46 -17.74 16.07 -19.45
C LYS A 46 -17.74 14.56 -19.21
N GLY A 47 -16.63 14.04 -18.71
CA GLY A 47 -16.46 12.64 -18.36
C GLY A 47 -17.28 12.23 -17.14
N LYS A 48 -17.65 10.96 -17.07
CA LYS A 48 -18.23 10.39 -15.84
C LYS A 48 -17.11 10.21 -14.80
N PRO A 49 -17.39 10.42 -13.50
CA PRO A 49 -16.41 10.10 -12.46
C PRO A 49 -16.08 8.61 -12.56
N ALA A 50 -14.81 8.29 -12.78
CA ALA A 50 -14.38 6.93 -13.01
C ALA A 50 -14.37 6.15 -11.68
N PHE A 51 -15.50 5.52 -11.35
CA PHE A 51 -15.50 4.29 -10.57
C PHE A 51 -16.00 3.13 -11.43
N GLY A 52 -15.27 2.01 -11.35
CA GLY A 52 -15.55 0.78 -12.07
C GLY A 52 -17.03 0.39 -12.03
N ARG A 53 -17.56 0.18 -13.23
CA ARG A 53 -18.92 -0.27 -13.55
C ARG A 53 -19.38 -1.39 -12.63
N ASN A 54 -20.49 -1.17 -11.92
CA ASN A 54 -21.72 -1.95 -12.02
C ASN A 54 -22.74 -1.40 -11.02
N ARG A 55 -23.66 -0.59 -11.54
CA ARG A 55 -24.86 -0.18 -10.82
C ARG A 55 -26.01 -0.25 -11.82
N ASP A 56 -26.70 -1.39 -11.84
CA ASP A 56 -28.06 -1.43 -12.36
C ASP A 56 -29.03 -0.95 -11.26
N PRO A 57 -30.03 -0.11 -11.59
CA PRO A 57 -30.91 0.50 -10.61
C PRO A 57 -32.30 -0.15 -10.63
N GLN A 58 -32.65 -0.93 -9.60
CA GLN A 58 -34.04 -1.30 -9.34
C GLN A 58 -34.32 -1.33 -7.84
N GLY A 59 -35.34 -0.59 -7.41
CA GLY A 59 -35.83 -0.60 -6.03
C GLY A 59 -36.49 0.72 -5.61
N ILE A 60 -37.80 0.80 -5.84
CA ILE A 60 -38.69 1.95 -5.72
C ILE A 60 -39.44 1.91 -4.36
N ARG A 61 -39.55 3.07 -3.67
CA ARG A 61 -40.63 3.52 -2.73
C ARG A 61 -40.84 2.70 -1.43
N ARG A 62 -41.33 3.20 -0.28
CA ARG A 62 -41.96 4.41 0.31
C ARG A 62 -41.87 4.16 1.84
N THR A 63 -41.70 5.09 2.78
CA THR A 63 -42.67 6.06 3.36
C THR A 63 -41.89 6.89 4.42
N ARG A 64 -41.92 8.24 4.43
CA ARG A 64 -42.86 9.10 5.20
C ARG A 64 -42.94 8.67 6.67
N GLY A 65 -42.59 9.42 7.72
CA GLY A 65 -42.23 10.82 7.96
C GLY A 65 -42.51 11.11 9.45
N VAL A 66 -42.02 12.25 9.96
CA VAL A 66 -42.33 12.91 11.26
C VAL A 66 -41.24 12.80 12.35
N GLU A 67 -40.38 13.83 12.37
CA GLU A 67 -39.87 14.54 13.57
C GLU A 67 -40.83 15.74 13.86
N PRO A 68 -40.65 16.63 14.88
CA PRO A 68 -39.62 16.71 15.94
C PRO A 68 -40.18 17.02 17.35
N GLN A 69 -39.35 16.93 18.41
CA GLN A 69 -39.45 17.92 19.48
C GLN A 69 -38.14 18.22 20.22
N ASP A 70 -37.98 19.52 20.40
CA ASP A 70 -36.91 20.36 20.90
C ASP A 70 -36.67 20.21 22.41
N SER A 71 -35.41 20.34 22.87
CA SER A 71 -35.06 20.79 24.22
C SER A 71 -33.62 21.25 24.27
N ARG A 72 -33.48 22.55 24.53
CA ARG A 72 -32.29 23.39 24.54
C ARG A 72 -31.55 23.34 25.88
N GLN A 73 -30.22 23.40 25.83
CA GLN A 73 -29.28 24.10 26.74
C GLN A 73 -27.86 23.55 26.43
N GLY A 74 -26.82 24.27 26.02
CA GLY A 74 -26.52 25.69 26.03
C GLY A 74 -25.45 26.02 27.07
N ARG A 75 -24.15 25.71 26.83
CA ARG A 75 -23.01 26.57 27.26
C ARG A 75 -21.61 26.12 26.77
N ALA A 76 -20.98 27.03 26.01
CA ALA A 76 -19.57 27.47 26.00
C ALA A 76 -18.39 26.46 26.06
N ALA A 77 -17.60 26.46 24.98
CA ALA A 77 -16.12 26.35 25.02
C ALA A 77 -15.54 27.78 25.20
N PRO A 78 -14.26 28.03 25.62
CA PRO A 78 -13.04 27.49 24.97
C PRO A 78 -11.76 27.31 25.86
N GLN A 79 -10.66 26.91 25.16
CA GLN A 79 -9.21 27.02 25.48
C GLN A 79 -8.55 25.74 26.07
N LYS A 80 -7.71 25.03 25.29
CA LYS A 80 -6.28 25.28 24.98
C LYS A 80 -5.39 25.23 26.21
N ALA A 81 -4.69 24.11 26.37
CA ALA A 81 -3.42 24.03 27.10
C ALA A 81 -2.46 23.17 26.26
N GLU A 82 -1.65 23.86 25.46
CA GLU A 82 -0.33 23.38 25.06
C GLU A 82 0.52 23.32 26.33
N SER A 83 1.18 22.18 26.56
CA SER A 83 2.43 22.17 27.33
C SER A 83 3.40 21.25 26.60
N ASP A 84 4.31 21.92 25.89
CA ASP A 84 5.61 21.40 25.54
C ASP A 84 6.31 20.88 26.80
N ALA A 85 6.74 19.63 26.76
CA ALA A 85 7.93 19.18 27.46
C ALA A 85 8.55 18.06 26.63
N SER A 86 9.34 18.48 25.65
CA SER A 86 10.38 17.70 25.03
C SER A 86 11.39 17.25 26.09
N GLY A 87 11.77 15.96 26.07
CA GLY A 87 12.96 15.50 26.79
C GLY A 87 12.93 14.03 27.20
N PHE A 88 13.68 13.22 26.45
CA PHE A 88 14.19 11.89 26.83
C PHE A 88 13.13 10.78 26.94
N THR A 89 13.16 9.71 26.13
CA THR A 89 14.33 8.85 25.93
C THR A 89 14.18 8.09 24.61
N ARG A 90 15.18 8.20 23.74
CA ARG A 90 15.40 7.28 22.61
C ARG A 90 15.75 5.91 23.18
N SER A 91 14.73 5.09 23.46
CA SER A 91 14.92 3.68 23.85
C SER A 91 13.59 2.94 23.77
N SER A 92 13.14 2.64 22.56
CA SER A 92 12.22 1.52 22.31
C SER A 92 12.50 0.84 20.98
N ASP A 93 13.74 0.95 20.49
CA ASP A 93 14.29 0.01 19.51
C ASP A 93 14.75 -1.22 20.29
N GLN A 94 14.26 -2.40 19.90
CA GLN A 94 14.64 -3.72 20.41
C GLN A 94 14.01 -4.21 21.73
N LYS A 95 12.67 -4.17 21.84
CA LYS A 95 11.84 -5.20 22.53
C LYS A 95 10.35 -4.80 22.49
N ARG A 96 9.71 -4.88 21.33
CA ARG A 96 8.36 -5.44 21.35
C ARG A 96 8.57 -6.94 21.18
N GLU A 97 8.88 -7.61 22.30
CA GLU A 97 8.65 -9.06 22.39
C GLU A 97 7.25 -9.27 21.82
N HIS A 98 7.18 -9.93 20.66
CA HIS A 98 6.06 -9.85 19.75
C HIS A 98 4.72 -9.88 20.51
N GLU A 99 4.08 -8.72 20.66
CA GLU A 99 2.83 -8.63 21.39
C GLU A 99 1.80 -9.47 20.64
N VAL A 100 1.12 -10.37 21.34
CA VAL A 100 0.19 -11.30 20.70
C VAL A 100 -0.97 -10.49 20.11
N ILE A 101 -1.03 -10.38 18.78
CA ILE A 101 -2.08 -9.61 18.12
C ILE A 101 -3.32 -10.47 17.89
N ARG A 102 -4.49 -9.96 18.29
CA ARG A 102 -5.80 -10.60 18.07
C ARG A 102 -6.38 -10.19 16.73
N ILE A 103 -6.53 -11.14 15.81
CA ILE A 103 -6.95 -10.91 14.43
C ILE A 103 -8.28 -11.63 14.17
N TYR A 104 -9.27 -10.91 13.65
CA TYR A 104 -10.50 -11.50 13.15
C TYR A 104 -10.48 -11.60 11.61
N PRO A 105 -10.37 -12.81 11.04
CA PRO A 105 -10.43 -13.02 9.60
C PRO A 105 -11.88 -13.15 9.12
N TYR A 106 -12.26 -12.29 8.19
CA TYR A 106 -13.57 -12.32 7.53
C TYR A 106 -13.42 -12.60 6.04
N GLY A 107 -13.83 -13.79 5.59
CA GLY A 107 -13.62 -14.21 4.21
C GLY A 107 -12.17 -14.58 3.86
N VAL A 108 -11.27 -14.56 4.84
CA VAL A 108 -9.90 -15.07 4.76
C VAL A 108 -9.83 -16.41 5.48
N ALA A 109 -9.13 -17.38 4.89
CA ALA A 109 -9.06 -18.72 5.48
C ALA A 109 -8.22 -18.73 6.76
N ARG A 110 -8.80 -19.15 7.89
CA ARG A 110 -8.13 -19.25 9.21
C ARG A 110 -6.84 -20.06 9.14
N ASN A 111 -6.88 -21.21 8.46
CA ASN A 111 -5.72 -22.09 8.28
C ASN A 111 -4.56 -21.39 7.54
N ARG A 112 -4.87 -20.53 6.55
CA ARG A 112 -3.85 -19.79 5.80
C ARG A 112 -3.23 -18.67 6.65
N LEU A 113 -4.03 -18.04 7.51
CA LEU A 113 -3.58 -17.04 8.47
C LEU A 113 -2.63 -17.66 9.51
N GLN A 114 -2.99 -18.82 10.06
CA GLN A 114 -2.14 -19.58 10.99
C GLN A 114 -0.85 -20.08 10.32
N GLN A 115 -0.92 -20.57 9.08
CA GLN A 115 0.27 -20.99 8.31
C GLN A 115 1.23 -19.82 8.07
N ALA A 116 0.71 -18.67 7.64
CA ALA A 116 1.50 -17.47 7.41
C ALA A 116 2.17 -16.99 8.72
N ALA A 117 1.44 -17.01 9.84
CA ALA A 117 1.99 -16.64 11.13
C ALA A 117 3.10 -17.58 11.61
N LYS A 118 2.89 -18.90 11.47
CA LYS A 118 3.90 -19.92 11.82
C LYS A 118 5.20 -19.75 11.01
N ARG A 119 5.09 -19.39 9.73
CA ARG A 119 6.26 -19.15 8.87
C ARG A 119 7.04 -17.89 9.25
N LEU A 120 6.34 -16.85 9.66
CA LEU A 120 6.94 -15.58 10.10
C LEU A 120 7.37 -15.60 11.57
N GLY A 121 7.01 -16.64 12.33
CA GLY A 121 7.28 -16.71 13.76
C GLY A 121 6.51 -15.67 14.58
N VAL A 122 5.40 -15.12 14.04
CA VAL A 122 4.61 -14.10 14.74
C VAL A 122 3.53 -14.73 15.63
N PRO A 123 3.37 -14.26 16.87
CA PRO A 123 2.29 -14.70 17.73
C PRO A 123 1.00 -13.96 17.36
N ILE A 124 0.06 -14.71 16.77
CA ILE A 124 -1.30 -14.22 16.49
C ILE A 124 -2.32 -15.09 17.20
N VAL A 125 -3.43 -14.47 17.61
CA VAL A 125 -4.64 -15.17 18.06
C VAL A 125 -5.74 -14.90 17.06
N VAL A 126 -6.37 -15.97 16.55
CA VAL A 126 -7.44 -15.85 15.56
C VAL A 126 -8.78 -15.82 16.28
N GLU A 127 -9.40 -14.65 16.31
CA GLU A 127 -10.68 -14.42 16.97
C GLU A 127 -11.87 -14.85 16.10
N LYS A 128 -13.01 -15.10 16.76
CA LYS A 128 -14.27 -15.47 16.08
C LYS A 128 -15.21 -14.28 15.88
N ASN A 129 -15.01 -13.19 16.61
CA ASN A 129 -15.82 -11.99 16.59
C ASN A 129 -14.96 -10.78 16.23
N ALA A 130 -15.57 -9.79 15.56
CA ALA A 130 -14.89 -8.54 15.23
C ALA A 130 -14.64 -7.65 16.45
N GLY A 131 -15.52 -7.71 17.47
CA GLY A 131 -15.43 -6.86 18.66
C GLY A 131 -14.28 -7.21 19.62
N ASP A 132 -13.84 -8.47 19.64
CA ASP A 132 -12.75 -8.94 20.50
C ASP A 132 -11.36 -8.81 19.82
N ALA A 133 -11.36 -8.40 18.55
CA ALA A 133 -10.16 -8.32 17.73
C ALA A 133 -9.56 -6.92 17.73
N GLN A 134 -8.23 -6.85 17.72
CA GLN A 134 -7.48 -5.61 17.53
C GLN A 134 -7.40 -5.25 16.05
N VAL A 135 -7.51 -6.25 15.16
CA VAL A 135 -7.43 -6.06 13.71
C VAL A 135 -8.43 -6.97 13.00
N VAL A 136 -9.18 -6.42 12.05
CA VAL A 136 -10.03 -7.21 11.15
C VAL A 136 -9.35 -7.36 9.81
N VAL A 137 -9.30 -8.58 9.27
CA VAL A 137 -8.71 -8.85 7.95
C VAL A 137 -9.78 -9.42 7.04
N THR A 138 -9.99 -8.77 5.90
CA THR A 138 -11.04 -9.14 4.96
C THR A 138 -10.55 -9.14 3.52
N LEU A 139 -11.29 -9.77 2.61
CA LEU A 139 -11.02 -9.67 1.18
C LEU A 139 -11.71 -8.43 0.56
N ARG A 140 -11.13 -7.92 -0.52
CA ARG A 140 -11.69 -6.80 -1.30
C ARG A 140 -13.15 -7.00 -1.71
N THR A 141 -13.54 -8.25 -1.98
CA THR A 141 -14.91 -8.64 -2.34
C THR A 141 -15.92 -8.39 -1.22
N TYR A 142 -15.53 -8.65 0.03
CA TYR A 142 -16.39 -8.51 1.20
C TYR A 142 -16.39 -7.07 1.73
N PHE A 143 -15.25 -6.38 1.67
CA PHE A 143 -15.12 -4.97 2.01
C PHE A 143 -16.05 -4.08 1.16
N ARG A 144 -16.08 -4.28 -0.16
CA ARG A 144 -16.94 -3.50 -1.07
C ARG A 144 -18.43 -3.65 -0.78
N LYS A 145 -18.86 -4.77 -0.22
CA LYS A 145 -20.25 -5.04 0.12
C LYS A 145 -20.66 -4.47 1.48
N ARG A 146 -19.73 -3.83 2.22
CA ARG A 146 -19.95 -3.30 3.58
C ARG A 146 -20.74 -4.28 4.46
N GLN A 147 -20.26 -5.53 4.52
CA GLN A 147 -20.93 -6.56 5.34
C GLN A 147 -20.86 -6.18 6.82
N ARG A 148 -21.87 -6.59 7.60
CA ARG A 148 -22.04 -6.20 9.02
C ARG A 148 -20.74 -6.28 9.83
N PRO A 149 -19.95 -7.38 9.80
CA PRO A 149 -18.73 -7.46 10.61
C PRO A 149 -17.64 -6.45 10.24
N ILE A 150 -17.68 -5.90 9.02
CA ILE A 150 -16.74 -4.86 8.56
C ILE A 150 -17.22 -3.49 9.03
N VAL A 151 -18.51 -3.21 8.90
CA VAL A 151 -19.12 -1.95 9.34
C VAL A 151 -19.06 -1.83 10.86
N ASP A 152 -19.33 -2.94 11.57
CA ASP A 152 -19.25 -2.98 13.04
C ASP A 152 -17.81 -2.74 13.52
N ALA A 153 -16.81 -3.28 12.81
CA ALA A 153 -15.40 -3.02 13.09
C ALA A 153 -15.02 -1.56 12.81
N GLU A 154 -15.45 -1.00 11.68
CA GLU A 154 -15.23 0.43 11.34
C GLU A 154 -15.84 1.36 12.40
N ASN A 155 -17.09 1.10 12.81
CA ASN A 155 -17.79 1.89 13.83
C ASN A 155 -17.15 1.77 15.22
N SER A 156 -16.53 0.62 15.51
CA SER A 156 -15.84 0.36 16.78
C SER A 156 -14.39 0.87 16.78
N GLY A 157 -13.94 1.52 15.70
CA GLY A 157 -12.57 2.03 15.58
C GLY A 157 -11.51 0.93 15.38
N VAL A 158 -11.93 -0.31 15.09
CA VAL A 158 -11.01 -1.43 14.84
C VAL A 158 -10.51 -1.33 13.39
N PRO A 159 -9.19 -1.30 13.16
CA PRO A 159 -8.64 -1.19 11.82
C PRO A 159 -8.99 -2.41 10.97
N VAL A 160 -9.53 -2.14 9.77
CA VAL A 160 -9.90 -3.17 8.79
C VAL A 160 -8.86 -3.20 7.66
N TYR A 161 -8.15 -4.31 7.54
CA TYR A 161 -7.19 -4.56 6.46
C TYR A 161 -7.81 -5.36 5.33
N VAL A 162 -7.62 -4.89 4.10
CA VAL A 162 -8.23 -5.46 2.90
C VAL A 162 -7.18 -6.16 2.05
N LEU A 163 -7.28 -7.49 1.95
CA LEU A 163 -6.42 -8.31 1.10
C LEU A 163 -6.96 -8.42 -0.33
N ARG A 164 -6.06 -8.44 -1.31
CA ARG A 164 -6.40 -8.65 -2.73
C ARG A 164 -6.78 -10.10 -3.04
N SER A 165 -6.16 -11.05 -2.35
CA SER A 165 -6.33 -12.48 -2.57
C SER A 165 -6.20 -13.24 -1.26
N ASN A 166 -6.87 -14.39 -1.16
CA ASN A 166 -6.77 -15.30 -0.01
C ASN A 166 -5.50 -16.19 -0.12
N THR A 167 -4.34 -15.66 -0.52
CA THR A 167 -3.11 -16.47 -0.69
C THR A 167 -2.20 -16.35 0.52
N VAL A 168 -1.43 -17.41 0.83
CA VAL A 168 -0.51 -17.41 1.97
C VAL A 168 0.52 -16.28 1.85
N ASN A 169 1.12 -16.07 0.67
CA ASN A 169 2.06 -14.98 0.43
C ASN A 169 1.44 -13.57 0.64
N GLN A 170 0.17 -13.38 0.31
CA GLN A 170 -0.51 -12.10 0.54
C GLN A 170 -0.75 -11.86 2.04
N ILE A 171 -1.10 -12.93 2.78
CA ILE A 171 -1.30 -12.87 4.23
C ILE A 171 0.05 -12.68 4.95
N GLU A 172 1.12 -13.34 4.50
CA GLU A 172 2.48 -13.13 5.01
C GLU A 172 2.89 -11.66 4.87
N ARG A 173 2.70 -11.04 3.69
CA ARG A 173 3.00 -9.60 3.49
C ARG A 173 2.18 -8.70 4.41
N PHE A 174 0.94 -9.08 4.68
CA PHE A 174 0.09 -8.35 5.62
C PHE A 174 0.63 -8.48 7.05
N LEU A 175 0.92 -9.70 7.51
CA LEU A 175 1.45 -9.95 8.84
C LEU A 175 2.83 -9.30 9.03
N SER A 176 3.70 -9.31 8.03
CA SER A 176 4.97 -8.60 8.11
C SER A 176 4.79 -7.10 8.29
N GLY A 177 3.87 -6.48 7.53
CA GLY A 177 3.57 -5.07 7.67
C GLY A 177 2.92 -4.72 9.02
N LEU A 178 2.05 -5.60 9.53
CA LEU A 178 1.36 -5.40 10.80
C LEU A 178 2.32 -5.44 12.00
N PHE A 179 3.24 -6.41 12.01
CA PHE A 179 4.24 -6.53 13.07
C PHE A 179 5.45 -5.62 12.87
N ASN A 180 5.39 -4.73 11.86
CA ASN A 180 6.51 -3.91 11.40
C ASN A 180 7.81 -4.74 11.28
N LEU A 181 7.65 -6.01 10.91
CA LEU A 181 8.74 -6.86 10.49
C LEU A 181 9.09 -6.31 9.13
N ASP A 182 10.10 -5.44 9.09
CA ASP A 182 10.76 -5.03 7.87
C ASP A 182 11.07 -6.31 7.09
N VAL A 183 10.18 -6.71 6.19
CA VAL A 183 10.53 -7.52 5.05
C VAL A 183 11.15 -6.47 4.13
N PRO A 184 12.48 -6.30 4.20
CA PRO A 184 13.14 -5.15 3.60
C PRO A 184 13.15 -5.43 2.12
N ARG A 185 12.12 -4.97 1.40
CA ARG A 185 12.01 -5.20 -0.04
C ARG A 185 12.25 -3.91 -0.81
N ALA A 186 11.65 -2.80 -0.37
CA ALA A 186 11.87 -1.51 -1.00
C ALA A 186 13.25 -0.92 -0.65
N LYS A 187 13.63 -0.90 0.64
CA LYS A 187 14.97 -0.45 1.06
C LYS A 187 16.06 -1.34 0.45
N SER A 188 15.91 -2.67 0.54
CA SER A 188 16.90 -3.60 0.01
C SER A 188 17.11 -3.51 -1.51
N ASP A 189 16.07 -3.21 -2.30
CA ASP A 189 16.22 -3.10 -3.76
C ASP A 189 16.94 -1.80 -4.14
N GLU A 190 16.58 -0.67 -3.54
CA GLU A 190 17.23 0.63 -3.77
C GLU A 190 18.67 0.65 -3.23
N ASP A 191 18.88 0.08 -2.03
CA ASP A 191 20.20 -0.09 -1.42
C ASP A 191 21.10 -0.99 -2.29
N ALA A 192 20.55 -2.05 -2.90
CA ALA A 192 21.32 -2.92 -3.79
C ALA A 192 21.74 -2.23 -5.08
N LEU A 193 20.92 -1.32 -5.63
CA LEU A 193 21.28 -0.53 -6.81
C LEU A 193 22.31 0.53 -6.48
N ARG A 194 22.16 1.20 -5.33
CA ARG A 194 23.15 2.16 -4.84
C ARG A 194 24.50 1.49 -4.60
N GLN A 195 24.53 0.35 -3.91
CA GLN A 195 25.73 -0.45 -3.71
C GLN A 195 26.39 -0.85 -5.05
N THR A 196 25.60 -1.08 -6.10
CA THR A 196 26.13 -1.41 -7.42
C THR A 196 26.85 -0.22 -8.05
N GLN A 197 26.28 0.99 -7.91
CA GLN A 197 26.93 2.20 -8.37
C GLN A 197 28.26 2.43 -7.64
N ASP A 198 28.25 2.33 -6.31
CA ASP A 198 29.47 2.48 -5.49
C ASP A 198 30.54 1.45 -5.88
N ALA A 199 30.13 0.22 -6.19
CA ALA A 199 31.04 -0.84 -6.65
C ALA A 199 31.64 -0.56 -8.04
N ILE A 200 30.85 -0.03 -8.98
CA ILE A 200 31.33 0.38 -10.30
C ILE A 200 32.37 1.49 -10.13
N ASP A 201 32.07 2.49 -9.31
CA ASP A 201 32.97 3.62 -9.06
C ASP A 201 34.29 3.16 -8.42
N ALA A 202 34.25 2.23 -7.47
CA ALA A 202 35.44 1.65 -6.85
C ALA A 202 36.32 0.87 -7.86
N VAL A 203 35.70 0.09 -8.76
CA VAL A 203 36.42 -0.64 -9.81
C VAL A 203 37.05 0.33 -10.81
N LEU A 204 36.34 1.41 -11.18
CA LEU A 204 36.89 2.47 -12.03
C LEU A 204 38.06 3.20 -11.35
N GLN A 205 38.00 3.40 -10.03
CA GLN A 205 39.06 4.02 -9.22
C GLN A 205 40.33 3.16 -9.08
N GLY A 206 40.28 1.87 -9.42
CA GLY A 206 41.48 1.01 -9.41
C GLY A 206 41.29 -0.35 -8.76
N GLU A 207 40.13 -0.63 -8.16
CA GLU A 207 39.87 -1.94 -7.56
C GLU A 207 39.81 -3.03 -8.64
N ARG A 208 40.46 -4.17 -8.38
CA ARG A 208 40.49 -5.28 -9.34
C ARG A 208 39.12 -5.91 -9.54
N TRP A 209 38.35 -6.03 -8.46
CA TRP A 209 36.99 -6.54 -8.47
C TRP A 209 36.25 -6.15 -7.19
N VAL A 210 34.92 -6.05 -7.28
CA VAL A 210 34.04 -5.80 -6.13
C VAL A 210 32.89 -6.80 -6.15
N GLU A 211 32.58 -7.35 -4.97
CA GLU A 211 31.48 -8.29 -4.75
C GLU A 211 30.29 -7.60 -4.09
N LEU A 212 29.11 -7.79 -4.69
CA LEU A 212 27.86 -7.22 -4.21
C LEU A 212 27.15 -8.16 -3.23
N SER A 213 26.20 -7.61 -2.48
CA SER A 213 25.33 -8.40 -1.61
C SER A 213 24.46 -9.38 -2.41
N PRO A 214 24.05 -10.53 -1.82
CA PRO A 214 23.09 -11.42 -2.47
C PRO A 214 21.78 -10.70 -2.81
N ALA A 215 21.34 -10.84 -4.06
CA ALA A 215 20.19 -10.11 -4.58
C ALA A 215 19.28 -11.01 -5.41
N SER A 216 18.02 -10.62 -5.57
CA SER A 216 17.05 -11.36 -6.39
C SER A 216 17.44 -11.40 -7.88
N SER A 217 16.91 -12.35 -8.65
CA SER A 217 17.22 -12.47 -10.08
C SER A 217 16.97 -11.20 -10.89
N TYR A 218 15.91 -10.45 -10.55
CA TYR A 218 15.58 -9.17 -11.18
C TYR A 218 16.64 -8.11 -10.92
N ILE A 219 17.06 -7.95 -9.66
CA ILE A 219 18.10 -6.98 -9.28
C ILE A 219 19.43 -7.37 -9.91
N ARG A 220 19.86 -8.63 -9.85
CA ARG A 220 21.11 -9.08 -10.50
C ARG A 220 21.16 -8.77 -12.00
N ARG A 221 20.03 -8.89 -12.70
CA ARG A 221 19.93 -8.51 -14.11
C ARG A 221 20.20 -7.02 -14.31
N LEU A 222 19.64 -6.17 -13.44
CA LEU A 222 19.89 -4.73 -13.47
C LEU A 222 21.34 -4.41 -13.11
N GLN A 223 21.93 -5.10 -12.12
CA GLN A 223 23.34 -4.97 -11.75
C GLN A 223 24.28 -5.30 -12.91
N HIS A 224 24.03 -6.42 -13.61
CA HIS A 224 24.78 -6.77 -14.81
C HIS A 224 24.62 -5.73 -15.94
N GLN A 225 23.43 -5.15 -16.08
CA GLN A 225 23.18 -4.09 -17.05
C GLN A 225 23.97 -2.82 -16.71
N MET A 226 24.00 -2.40 -15.44
CA MET A 226 24.78 -1.25 -14.99
C MET A 226 26.28 -1.47 -15.20
N ALA A 227 26.80 -2.65 -14.85
CA ALA A 227 28.20 -2.98 -15.10
C ALA A 227 28.56 -2.91 -16.59
N ARG A 228 27.69 -3.44 -17.48
CA ARG A 228 27.87 -3.34 -18.93
C ARG A 228 27.83 -1.90 -19.44
N GLN A 229 26.99 -1.04 -18.87
CA GLN A 229 26.92 0.37 -19.26
C GLN A 229 28.19 1.14 -18.90
N ALA A 230 28.93 0.67 -17.90
CA ALA A 230 30.23 1.19 -17.49
C ALA A 230 31.41 0.44 -18.14
N ASP A 231 31.17 -0.38 -19.16
CA ASP A 231 32.16 -1.21 -19.85
C ASP A 231 32.95 -2.17 -18.92
N LEU A 232 32.32 -2.63 -17.83
CA LEU A 232 32.89 -3.58 -16.87
C LEU A 232 32.37 -5.00 -17.07
N GLN A 233 33.23 -5.99 -16.83
CA GLN A 233 32.84 -7.40 -16.85
C GLN A 233 32.14 -7.78 -15.54
N SER A 234 31.11 -8.63 -15.63
CA SER A 234 30.36 -9.05 -14.45
C SER A 234 29.95 -10.52 -14.51
N TYR A 235 30.14 -11.23 -13.40
CA TYR A 235 29.84 -12.65 -13.25
C TYR A 235 28.99 -12.91 -12.02
N SER A 236 28.02 -13.81 -12.12
CA SER A 236 27.18 -14.20 -10.98
C SER A 236 27.69 -15.48 -10.33
N HIS A 237 27.93 -15.42 -9.03
CA HIS A 237 28.44 -16.53 -8.22
C HIS A 237 27.43 -16.97 -7.15
N GLY A 238 27.44 -18.26 -6.84
CA GLY A 238 26.59 -18.88 -5.82
C GLY A 238 25.29 -19.49 -6.36
N LYS A 239 24.51 -20.07 -5.45
CA LYS A 239 23.20 -20.68 -5.72
C LYS A 239 22.09 -19.80 -5.15
N ASP A 240 20.97 -19.70 -5.86
CA ASP A 240 19.78 -19.02 -5.34
C ASP A 240 19.34 -19.68 -4.01
N PRO A 241 18.98 -18.91 -2.97
CA PRO A 241 18.75 -17.46 -2.92
C PRO A 241 20.00 -16.59 -2.61
N ASN A 242 21.13 -17.19 -2.26
CA ASN A 242 22.36 -16.47 -1.85
C ASN A 242 23.30 -16.12 -3.01
N ARG A 243 22.77 -16.08 -4.24
CA ARG A 243 23.53 -15.78 -5.46
C ARG A 243 23.73 -14.27 -5.58
N ARG A 244 24.96 -13.89 -5.95
CA ARG A 244 25.45 -12.50 -5.98
C ARG A 244 26.25 -12.22 -7.24
N VAL A 245 26.48 -10.95 -7.53
CA VAL A 245 27.21 -10.48 -8.72
C VAL A 245 28.57 -9.93 -8.28
N ARG A 246 29.62 -10.29 -9.02
CA ARG A 246 30.95 -9.71 -8.93
C ARG A 246 31.24 -8.92 -10.19
N ILE A 247 31.76 -7.71 -10.01
CA ILE A 247 32.15 -6.80 -11.09
C ILE A 247 33.68 -6.78 -11.12
N TYR A 248 34.27 -6.85 -12.31
CA TYR A 248 35.72 -6.92 -12.54
C TYR A 248 36.17 -5.80 -13.47
N ARG A 249 37.40 -5.34 -13.26
CA ARG A 249 38.16 -4.57 -14.24
C ARG A 249 38.95 -5.53 -15.12
N GLU A 250 38.89 -5.33 -16.43
CA GLU A 250 39.69 -6.09 -17.42
C GLU A 250 41.20 -5.82 -17.25
#